data_AF-A0A0S8KIU6-F1
#
_entry.id   AF-A0A0S8KIU6-F1
#
_cell.length_a   1.000
_cell.length_b   1.000
_cell.length_c   1.000
_cell.angle_alpha   90.00
_cell.angle_beta   90.00
_cell.angle_gamma   90.00
#
_symmetry.space_group_name_H-M   'P 1'
#
loop_
_entity.id
_entity.type
_entity.pdbx_description
1 polymer ?
#
loop_
_entity_poly.entity_id
_entity_poly.type
_entity_poly.pdbx_seq_one_letter_code
_entity_poly.pdbx_strand_id
1 'polypeptide(L)'
;MTDKGIQQGLEQDARRISERIPDKMTKKAILDVRLRLQEFVTRQGWSRKRIGEMIGRSPSTISLFLKGEYKGDAEDLSKKLHQLMESCERRQRRPHGETFVSTTVAKKIFTVITETEAFSNSPSDPEGKIGIIIGDGGHGKSHCLRQYAEANKNTVYVELDDAMTSTLIFAEIAKRLNIESSGSRATITRRLIEALYNRQIIIMLDEASLLSVRELNLLRQVIVIKARCPLILAGNRYLVNTVMQPTTKRGCESLDQFTSRLMCILDLDEMAIDKDGGLYTAEDIRKLYEYGGLKLTSDAIATLRKIARSARSGRLRTCGHIIAACHQATSVQKIGQINTQIIISAIVQLKLPVRVFLPLAIKETYAEDEQAQAVKAG
;
A
#
# COMPACT_ATOMS: atom_id res chain seq x y z
N MET A 1 5.47 4.57 34.35
CA MET A 1 6.53 3.55 34.29
C MET A 1 6.73 3.17 32.84
N THR A 2 7.92 3.42 32.28
CA THR A 2 8.26 3.20 30.86
C THR A 2 8.38 1.70 30.58
N ASP A 3 7.38 1.14 29.89
CA ASP A 3 7.32 -0.28 29.58
C ASP A 3 8.39 -0.66 28.53
N LYS A 4 9.62 -0.95 28.98
CA LYS A 4 10.77 -1.37 28.16
C LYS A 4 10.49 -2.62 27.28
N GLY A 5 9.34 -3.29 27.43
CA GLY A 5 8.99 -4.50 26.70
C GLY A 5 8.85 -4.34 25.18
N ILE A 6 8.42 -3.18 24.68
CA ILE A 6 8.27 -2.95 23.23
C ILE A 6 9.66 -2.76 22.57
N GLN A 7 10.50 -1.90 23.14
CA GLN A 7 11.91 -1.79 22.74
C GLN A 7 12.66 -3.12 22.86
N GLN A 8 12.46 -3.87 23.95
CA GLN A 8 13.08 -5.19 24.11
C GLN A 8 12.58 -6.22 23.10
N GLY A 9 11.31 -6.20 22.70
CA GLY A 9 10.79 -7.09 21.64
C GLY A 9 11.40 -6.78 20.27
N LEU A 10 11.46 -5.50 19.90
CA LEU A 10 12.11 -5.04 18.67
C LEU A 10 13.63 -5.29 18.69
N GLU A 11 14.27 -5.07 19.84
CA GLU A 11 15.68 -5.36 20.07
C GLU A 11 15.97 -6.86 20.10
N GLN A 12 15.07 -7.72 20.59
CA GLN A 12 15.24 -9.18 20.55
C GLN A 12 15.15 -9.70 19.11
N ASP A 13 14.22 -9.19 18.31
CA ASP A 13 14.16 -9.48 16.88
C ASP A 13 15.38 -8.93 16.12
N ALA A 14 15.94 -7.80 16.57
CA ALA A 14 17.19 -7.24 16.03
C ALA A 14 18.46 -7.97 16.52
N ARG A 15 18.53 -8.40 17.77
CA ARG A 15 19.70 -9.12 18.35
C ARG A 15 19.80 -10.56 17.84
N ARG A 16 18.67 -11.19 17.47
CA ARG A 16 18.68 -12.45 16.69
C ARG A 16 19.46 -12.34 15.37
N ILE A 17 19.67 -11.13 14.85
CA ILE A 17 20.41 -10.86 13.60
C ILE A 17 21.92 -10.95 13.82
N SER A 18 22.43 -10.39 14.92
CA SER A 18 23.88 -10.30 15.19
C SER A 18 24.47 -11.62 15.71
N GLU A 19 23.69 -12.43 16.43
CA GLU A 19 24.19 -13.68 17.04
C GLU A 19 24.27 -14.88 16.06
N ARG A 20 23.86 -14.73 14.78
CA ARG A 20 23.80 -15.85 13.81
C ARG A 20 24.75 -15.76 12.61
N ILE A 21 25.42 -14.64 12.39
CA ILE A 21 26.37 -14.51 11.28
C ILE A 21 27.79 -14.62 11.86
N PRO A 22 28.40 -15.82 11.88
CA PRO A 22 29.81 -15.92 12.27
C PRO A 22 30.67 -15.15 11.26
N ASP A 23 31.63 -14.37 11.76
CA ASP A 23 32.56 -13.55 10.95
C ASP A 23 33.28 -14.40 9.88
N LYS A 24 33.54 -15.68 10.19
CA LYS A 24 33.98 -16.71 9.24
C LYS A 24 33.02 -17.90 9.22
N MET A 25 32.50 -18.24 8.04
CA MET A 25 31.68 -19.45 7.89
C MET A 25 32.55 -20.70 7.76
N THR A 26 32.49 -21.60 8.74
CA THR A 26 33.12 -22.92 8.63
C THR A 26 32.45 -23.78 7.55
N LYS A 27 33.15 -24.78 7.00
CA LYS A 27 32.57 -25.75 6.03
C LYS A 27 31.26 -26.39 6.54
N LYS A 28 31.18 -26.64 7.86
CA LYS A 28 29.98 -27.17 8.53
C LYS A 28 28.82 -26.17 8.51
N ALA A 29 29.08 -24.87 8.70
CA ALA A 29 28.06 -23.82 8.65
C ALA A 29 27.53 -23.60 7.22
N ILE A 30 28.40 -23.68 6.21
CA ILE A 30 28.00 -23.61 4.78
C ILE A 30 27.09 -24.80 4.43
N LEU A 31 27.42 -26.00 4.93
CA LEU A 31 26.59 -27.19 4.76
C LEU A 31 25.20 -27.01 5.40
N ASP A 32 25.12 -26.46 6.61
CA ASP A 32 23.85 -26.18 7.30
C ASP A 32 22.98 -25.18 6.51
N VAL A 33 23.57 -24.07 6.04
CA VAL A 33 22.85 -23.10 5.19
C VAL A 33 22.32 -23.74 3.92
N ARG A 34 23.09 -24.64 3.29
CA ARG A 34 22.67 -25.35 2.09
C ARG A 34 21.47 -26.26 2.36
N LEU A 35 21.49 -27.03 3.45
CA LEU A 35 20.38 -27.91 3.84
C LEU A 35 19.11 -27.10 4.14
N ARG A 36 19.24 -26.04 4.95
CA ARG A 36 18.14 -25.12 5.23
C ARG A 36 17.57 -24.49 3.96
N LEU A 37 18.43 -24.13 3.01
CA LEU A 37 17.97 -23.58 1.73
C LEU A 37 17.19 -24.61 0.92
N GLN A 38 17.62 -25.87 0.87
CA GLN A 38 16.87 -26.93 0.18
C GLN A 38 15.47 -27.10 0.77
N GLU A 39 15.35 -27.15 2.10
CA GLU A 39 14.07 -27.20 2.80
C GLU A 39 13.23 -25.95 2.55
N PHE A 40 13.84 -24.76 2.63
CA PHE A 40 13.17 -23.49 2.41
C PHE A 40 12.60 -23.37 0.99
N VAL A 41 13.36 -23.76 -0.03
CA VAL A 41 12.93 -23.75 -1.43
C VAL A 41 11.76 -24.70 -1.66
N THR A 42 11.82 -25.89 -1.06
CA THR A 42 10.76 -26.90 -1.16
C THR A 42 9.49 -26.41 -0.48
N ARG A 43 9.60 -25.88 0.75
CA ARG A 43 8.49 -25.34 1.54
C ARG A 43 7.80 -24.15 0.86
N GLN A 44 8.56 -23.28 0.20
CA GLN A 44 8.05 -22.04 -0.41
C GLN A 44 7.66 -22.19 -1.88
N GLY A 45 8.04 -23.29 -2.55
CA GLY A 45 7.80 -23.50 -3.98
C GLY A 45 8.53 -22.51 -4.89
N TRP A 46 9.67 -21.96 -4.46
CA TRP A 46 10.38 -20.92 -5.20
C TRP A 46 11.29 -21.47 -6.29
N SER A 47 11.29 -20.83 -7.45
CA SER A 47 12.23 -21.17 -8.52
C SER A 47 13.65 -20.67 -8.18
N ARG A 48 14.67 -21.38 -8.68
CA ARG A 48 16.07 -20.95 -8.56
C ARG A 48 16.33 -19.58 -9.21
N LYS A 49 15.56 -19.25 -10.24
CA LYS A 49 15.58 -17.94 -10.91
C LYS A 49 15.18 -16.83 -9.95
N ARG A 50 14.04 -16.99 -9.26
CA ARG A 50 13.55 -16.04 -8.26
C ARG A 50 14.57 -15.79 -7.15
N ILE A 51 15.20 -16.85 -6.63
CA ILE A 51 16.21 -16.74 -5.57
C ILE A 51 17.45 -16.00 -6.08
N GLY A 52 17.92 -16.33 -7.28
CA GLY A 52 19.04 -15.65 -7.93
C GLY A 52 18.79 -14.16 -8.09
N GLU A 53 17.62 -13.77 -8.61
CA GLU A 53 17.21 -12.37 -8.75
C GLU A 53 17.21 -11.64 -7.39
N MET A 54 16.70 -12.27 -6.32
CA MET A 54 16.64 -11.65 -4.99
C MET A 54 18.01 -11.37 -4.36
N ILE A 55 19.04 -12.15 -4.70
CA ILE A 55 20.40 -11.98 -4.14
C ILE A 55 21.41 -11.45 -5.16
N GLY A 56 20.96 -11.07 -6.35
CA GLY A 56 21.83 -10.57 -7.43
C GLY A 56 22.79 -11.63 -7.99
N ARG A 57 22.38 -12.89 -8.08
CA ARG A 57 23.19 -14.01 -8.60
C ARG A 57 22.46 -14.77 -9.70
N SER A 58 23.22 -15.46 -10.56
CA SER A 58 22.63 -16.26 -11.63
C SER A 58 21.88 -17.49 -11.08
N PRO A 59 20.83 -17.97 -11.77
CA PRO A 59 20.14 -19.21 -11.39
C PRO A 59 21.09 -20.43 -11.36
N SER A 60 22.11 -20.44 -12.22
CA SER A 60 23.16 -21.47 -12.25
C SER A 60 24.02 -21.46 -11.00
N THR A 61 24.35 -20.29 -10.45
CA THR A 61 25.09 -20.13 -9.19
C THR A 61 24.34 -20.78 -8.04
N ILE A 62 23.02 -20.53 -7.94
CA ILE A 62 22.16 -21.15 -6.91
C ILE A 62 22.13 -22.68 -7.07
N SER A 63 22.01 -23.17 -8.32
CA SER A 63 22.01 -24.60 -8.59
C SER A 63 23.33 -25.28 -8.20
N LEU A 64 24.47 -24.68 -8.51
CA LEU A 64 25.79 -25.21 -8.13
C LEU A 64 25.96 -25.22 -6.61
N PHE A 65 25.49 -24.17 -5.92
CA PHE A 65 25.54 -24.10 -4.47
C PHE A 65 24.70 -25.20 -3.80
N LEU A 66 23.47 -25.41 -4.28
CA LEU A 66 22.59 -26.47 -3.78
C LEU A 66 23.14 -27.88 -3.99
N LYS A 67 23.93 -28.10 -5.06
CA LYS A 67 24.64 -29.36 -5.32
C LYS A 67 25.96 -29.51 -4.55
N GLY A 68 26.49 -28.42 -3.98
CA GLY A 68 27.81 -28.41 -3.36
C GLY A 68 28.98 -28.29 -4.34
N GLU A 69 28.70 -27.97 -5.59
CA GLU A 69 29.69 -27.90 -6.67
C GLU A 69 30.15 -26.45 -6.93
N TYR A 70 29.68 -25.49 -6.13
CA TYR A 70 30.05 -24.09 -6.29
C TYR A 70 31.50 -23.84 -5.83
N LYS A 71 32.36 -23.53 -6.80
CA LYS A 71 33.80 -23.28 -6.60
C LYS A 71 34.17 -21.81 -6.35
N GLY A 72 33.18 -20.92 -6.35
CA GLY A 72 33.38 -19.49 -6.05
C GLY A 72 33.43 -19.20 -4.55
N ASP A 73 33.14 -17.96 -4.19
CA ASP A 73 33.06 -17.55 -2.78
C ASP A 73 31.78 -18.10 -2.12
N ALA A 74 31.87 -19.34 -1.64
CA ALA A 74 30.78 -20.04 -0.98
C ALA A 74 30.40 -19.39 0.37
N GLU A 75 31.32 -18.63 0.99
CA GLU A 75 31.06 -17.94 2.23
C GLU A 75 30.16 -16.71 2.01
N ASP A 76 30.51 -15.82 1.06
CA ASP A 76 29.67 -14.66 0.68
C ASP A 76 28.27 -15.11 0.26
N LEU A 77 28.21 -16.14 -0.58
CA LEU A 77 26.95 -16.69 -1.06
C LEU A 77 26.11 -17.25 0.09
N SER A 78 26.72 -17.96 1.03
CA SER A 78 26.03 -18.51 2.20
C SER A 78 25.51 -17.41 3.11
N LYS A 79 26.29 -16.35 3.35
CA LYS A 79 25.85 -15.18 4.15
C LYS A 79 24.62 -14.52 3.52
N LYS A 80 24.64 -14.27 2.20
CA LYS A 80 23.49 -13.70 1.46
C LYS A 80 22.25 -14.57 1.50
N LEU A 81 22.41 -15.88 1.33
CA LEU A 81 21.30 -16.84 1.37
C LEU A 81 20.72 -16.97 2.78
N HIS A 82 21.57 -17.00 3.80
CA HIS A 82 21.13 -16.99 5.20
C HIS A 82 20.34 -15.73 5.54
N GLN A 83 20.85 -14.55 5.15
CA GLN A 83 20.14 -13.27 5.32
C GLN A 83 18.80 -13.23 4.59
N LEU A 84 18.72 -13.79 3.37
CA LEU A 84 17.47 -13.91 2.64
C LEU A 84 16.45 -14.77 3.41
N MET A 85 16.85 -15.98 3.82
CA MET A 85 15.97 -16.90 4.57
C MET A 85 15.48 -16.28 5.88
N GLU A 86 16.39 -15.71 6.68
CA GLU A 86 16.01 -15.01 7.93
C GLU A 86 15.10 -13.82 7.65
N SER A 87 15.32 -13.06 6.57
CA SER A 87 14.43 -11.97 6.18
C SER A 87 13.03 -12.46 5.81
N CYS A 88 12.94 -13.59 5.12
CA CYS A 88 11.66 -14.22 4.78
C CYS A 88 10.94 -14.79 6.01
N GLU A 89 11.65 -15.48 6.89
CA GLU A 89 11.06 -16.01 8.13
C GLU A 89 10.62 -14.90 9.06
N ARG A 90 11.37 -13.78 9.16
CA ARG A 90 10.93 -12.58 9.88
C ARG A 90 9.64 -12.01 9.32
N ARG A 91 9.48 -11.99 7.99
CA ARG A 91 8.22 -11.59 7.36
C ARG A 91 7.11 -12.56 7.74
N GLN A 92 7.32 -13.87 7.70
CA GLN A 92 6.31 -14.87 8.04
C GLN A 92 5.91 -14.87 9.53
N ARG A 93 6.83 -14.57 10.44
CA ARG A 93 6.57 -14.54 11.89
C ARG A 93 5.77 -13.32 12.34
N ARG A 94 5.66 -12.28 11.51
CA ARG A 94 4.75 -11.17 11.83
C ARG A 94 3.32 -11.72 11.78
N PRO A 95 2.50 -11.55 12.83
CA PRO A 95 1.08 -11.83 12.69
C PRO A 95 0.52 -10.90 11.60
N HIS A 96 -0.19 -11.46 10.63
CA HIS A 96 -0.92 -10.69 9.62
C HIS A 96 -2.40 -10.86 9.91
N GLY A 97 -3.18 -9.78 9.82
CA GLY A 97 -4.63 -9.86 9.73
C GLY A 97 -5.07 -10.50 8.41
N GLU A 98 -6.39 -10.54 8.15
CA GLU A 98 -6.94 -10.95 6.86
C GLU A 98 -6.20 -10.26 5.70
N THR A 99 -6.08 -10.96 4.55
CA THR A 99 -5.40 -10.43 3.35
C THR A 99 -6.00 -9.11 2.86
N PHE A 100 -7.30 -8.91 3.09
CA PHE A 100 -7.97 -7.63 2.86
C PHE A 100 -9.16 -7.47 3.80
N VAL A 101 -9.23 -6.30 4.44
CA VAL A 101 -10.35 -5.94 5.31
C VAL A 101 -11.24 -4.94 4.59
N SER A 102 -12.51 -5.30 4.42
CA SER A 102 -13.53 -4.41 3.85
C SER A 102 -13.88 -3.28 4.82
N THR A 103 -13.22 -2.13 4.65
CA THR A 103 -13.44 -0.91 5.44
C THR A 103 -14.38 0.08 4.75
N THR A 104 -14.85 1.10 5.48
CA THR A 104 -15.59 2.23 4.87
C THR A 104 -14.78 2.92 3.77
N VAL A 105 -13.46 3.09 3.94
CA VAL A 105 -12.57 3.61 2.90
C VAL A 105 -12.63 2.75 1.64
N ALA A 106 -12.45 1.44 1.81
CA ALA A 106 -12.48 0.49 0.70
C ALA A 106 -13.81 0.53 -0.05
N LYS A 107 -14.94 0.54 0.69
CA LYS A 107 -16.28 0.65 0.11
C LYS A 107 -16.42 1.90 -0.76
N LYS A 108 -16.03 3.08 -0.25
CA LYS A 108 -16.13 4.33 -1.01
C LYS A 108 -15.25 4.34 -2.26
N ILE A 109 -14.03 3.83 -2.16
CA ILE A 109 -13.13 3.69 -3.32
C ILE A 109 -13.74 2.74 -4.35
N PHE A 110 -14.27 1.59 -3.91
CA PHE A 110 -14.86 0.60 -4.82
C PHE A 110 -16.11 1.15 -5.49
N THR A 111 -16.96 1.89 -4.76
CA THR A 111 -18.11 2.59 -5.33
C THR A 111 -17.68 3.54 -6.44
N VAL A 112 -16.64 4.37 -6.24
CA VAL A 112 -16.15 5.26 -7.31
C VAL A 112 -15.72 4.48 -8.56
N ILE A 113 -15.03 3.36 -8.37
CA ILE A 113 -14.57 2.52 -9.48
C ILE A 113 -15.77 1.93 -10.23
N THR A 114 -16.73 1.33 -9.52
CA THR A 114 -17.91 0.68 -10.13
C THR A 114 -18.85 1.69 -10.78
N GLU A 115 -19.05 2.87 -10.18
CA GLU A 115 -19.85 3.94 -10.78
C GLU A 115 -19.18 4.46 -12.04
N THR A 116 -17.87 4.72 -12.00
CA THR A 116 -17.13 5.17 -13.20
C THR A 116 -17.22 4.14 -14.32
N GLU A 117 -17.14 2.85 -13.99
CA GLU A 117 -17.36 1.76 -14.95
C GLU A 117 -18.80 1.75 -15.51
N ALA A 118 -19.81 1.79 -14.65
CA ALA A 118 -21.22 1.70 -15.04
C ALA A 118 -21.67 2.87 -15.94
N PHE A 119 -21.13 4.06 -15.71
CA PHE A 119 -21.40 5.25 -16.55
C PHE A 119 -20.51 5.34 -17.79
N SER A 120 -19.54 4.44 -17.95
CA SER A 120 -18.70 4.34 -19.15
C SER A 120 -19.34 3.45 -20.20
N ASN A 121 -19.11 3.77 -21.48
CA ASN A 121 -19.54 2.94 -22.61
C ASN A 121 -21.06 2.65 -22.57
N SER A 122 -21.84 3.66 -22.21
CA SER A 122 -23.31 3.63 -22.17
C SER A 122 -23.88 3.70 -23.60
N PRO A 123 -25.08 3.14 -23.87
CA PRO A 123 -25.72 3.27 -25.18
C PRO A 123 -25.90 4.71 -25.67
N SER A 124 -26.10 5.66 -24.73
CA SER A 124 -26.25 7.09 -25.02
C SER A 124 -24.92 7.84 -25.11
N ASP A 125 -23.85 7.30 -24.53
CA ASP A 125 -22.52 7.89 -24.50
C ASP A 125 -21.46 6.78 -24.52
N PRO A 126 -20.94 6.43 -25.72
CA PRO A 126 -20.04 5.30 -25.88
C PRO A 126 -18.60 5.61 -25.38
N GLU A 127 -18.35 6.77 -24.80
CA GLU A 127 -17.05 7.11 -24.25
C GLU A 127 -16.85 6.57 -22.83
N GLY A 128 -15.59 6.42 -22.43
CA GLY A 128 -15.24 6.14 -21.04
C GLY A 128 -15.52 7.35 -20.13
N LYS A 129 -15.50 7.10 -18.82
CA LYS A 129 -15.55 8.12 -17.78
C LYS A 129 -14.29 8.11 -16.93
N ILE A 130 -14.07 9.23 -16.25
CA ILE A 130 -12.91 9.42 -15.38
C ILE A 130 -13.39 9.52 -13.93
N GLY A 131 -12.80 8.71 -13.05
CA GLY A 131 -12.95 8.81 -11.60
C GLY A 131 -11.65 9.27 -10.99
N ILE A 132 -11.70 10.25 -10.07
CA ILE A 132 -10.52 10.71 -9.33
C ILE A 132 -10.65 10.35 -7.86
N ILE A 133 -9.62 9.74 -7.29
CA ILE A 133 -9.53 9.43 -5.87
C ILE A 133 -8.33 10.17 -5.30
N ILE A 134 -8.58 11.18 -4.48
CA ILE A 134 -7.52 11.92 -3.80
C ILE A 134 -7.52 11.71 -2.30
N GLY A 135 -6.33 11.83 -1.75
CA GLY A 135 -6.12 11.99 -0.32
C GLY A 135 -4.63 11.91 -0.02
N ASP A 136 -4.22 12.37 1.14
CA ASP A 136 -2.84 12.26 1.58
C ASP A 136 -2.41 10.79 1.78
N GLY A 137 -1.11 10.60 2.00
CA GLY A 137 -0.56 9.29 2.31
C GLY A 137 -1.16 8.71 3.59
N GLY A 138 -1.58 7.43 3.54
CA GLY A 138 -2.01 6.68 4.72
C GLY A 138 -3.49 6.38 4.81
N HIS A 139 -4.30 6.78 3.81
CA HIS A 139 -5.71 6.35 3.70
C HIS A 139 -5.90 4.89 3.26
N GLY A 140 -4.88 4.26 2.66
CA GLY A 140 -5.00 2.91 2.12
C GLY A 140 -5.43 2.85 0.64
N LYS A 141 -5.38 3.97 -0.09
CA LYS A 141 -5.70 4.07 -1.54
C LYS A 141 -5.04 2.96 -2.37
N SER A 142 -3.71 2.92 -2.36
CA SER A 142 -2.90 1.94 -3.12
C SER A 142 -3.17 0.50 -2.72
N HIS A 143 -3.55 0.26 -1.45
CA HIS A 143 -3.94 -1.09 -1.02
C HIS A 143 -5.31 -1.47 -1.58
N CYS A 144 -6.28 -0.55 -1.55
CA CYS A 144 -7.62 -0.79 -2.09
C CYS A 144 -7.58 -1.00 -3.61
N LEU A 145 -6.84 -0.16 -4.34
CA LEU A 145 -6.72 -0.27 -5.80
C LEU A 145 -6.07 -1.59 -6.23
N ARG A 146 -4.97 -2.00 -5.57
CA ARG A 146 -4.35 -3.31 -5.83
C ARG A 146 -5.30 -4.46 -5.52
N GLN A 147 -5.98 -4.42 -4.38
CA GLN A 147 -6.96 -5.45 -4.05
C GLN A 147 -8.08 -5.54 -5.09
N TYR A 148 -8.60 -4.41 -5.54
CA TYR A 148 -9.66 -4.39 -6.56
C TYR A 148 -9.17 -5.02 -7.86
N ALA A 149 -7.95 -4.70 -8.29
CA ALA A 149 -7.35 -5.27 -9.51
C ALA A 149 -7.05 -6.78 -9.37
N GLU A 150 -6.68 -7.25 -8.17
CA GLU A 150 -6.51 -8.69 -7.91
C GLU A 150 -7.84 -9.44 -7.91
N ALA A 151 -8.91 -8.81 -7.41
CA ALA A 151 -10.25 -9.40 -7.39
C ALA A 151 -10.92 -9.39 -8.77
N ASN A 152 -10.70 -8.34 -9.58
CA ASN A 152 -11.32 -8.15 -10.88
C ASN A 152 -10.31 -8.30 -12.02
N LYS A 153 -10.37 -9.43 -12.73
CA LYS A 153 -9.46 -9.75 -13.85
C LYS A 153 -9.52 -8.75 -15.01
N ASN A 154 -10.59 -7.97 -15.10
CA ASN A 154 -10.80 -6.95 -16.12
C ASN A 154 -10.30 -5.56 -15.67
N THR A 155 -9.26 -5.52 -14.84
CA THR A 155 -8.70 -4.28 -14.32
C THR A 155 -7.20 -4.26 -14.48
N VAL A 156 -6.68 -3.16 -15.03
CA VAL A 156 -5.25 -2.89 -15.15
C VAL A 156 -4.88 -1.85 -14.10
N TYR A 157 -4.07 -2.26 -13.14
CA TYR A 157 -3.45 -1.36 -12.16
C TYR A 157 -2.02 -1.03 -12.56
N VAL A 158 -1.68 0.26 -12.58
CA VAL A 158 -0.31 0.77 -12.78
C VAL A 158 -0.02 1.79 -11.69
N GLU A 159 1.12 1.62 -11.02
CA GLU A 159 1.66 2.60 -10.08
C GLU A 159 2.64 3.47 -10.85
N LEU A 160 2.41 4.79 -10.83
CA LEU A 160 3.22 5.76 -11.54
C LEU A 160 4.40 6.24 -10.68
N ASP A 161 5.49 6.61 -11.35
CA ASP A 161 6.62 7.28 -10.73
C ASP A 161 7.00 8.55 -11.50
N ASP A 162 7.74 9.45 -10.84
CA ASP A 162 8.11 10.77 -11.36
C ASP A 162 8.99 10.70 -12.62
N ALA A 163 9.62 9.55 -12.90
CA ALA A 163 10.46 9.35 -14.07
C ALA A 163 9.66 8.83 -15.29
N MET A 164 8.40 8.46 -15.10
CA MET A 164 7.58 7.90 -16.17
C MET A 164 7.13 8.96 -17.16
N THR A 165 7.66 8.89 -18.39
CA THR A 165 7.11 9.65 -19.51
C THR A 165 5.78 9.06 -19.98
N SER A 166 4.93 9.86 -20.63
CA SER A 166 3.72 9.38 -21.33
C SER A 166 3.89 8.06 -22.11
N THR A 167 5.02 7.87 -22.80
CA THR A 167 5.31 6.64 -23.55
C THR A 167 5.47 5.43 -22.62
N LEU A 168 6.17 5.60 -21.49
CA LEU A 168 6.39 4.54 -20.52
C LEU A 168 5.10 4.15 -19.80
N ILE A 169 4.23 5.14 -19.51
CA ILE A 169 2.90 4.88 -18.94
C ILE A 169 2.10 3.94 -19.86
N PHE A 170 2.00 4.27 -21.15
CA PHE A 170 1.30 3.39 -22.11
C PHE A 170 2.00 2.04 -22.29
N ALA A 171 3.33 2.00 -22.28
CA ALA A 171 4.07 0.75 -22.37
C ALA A 171 3.80 -0.18 -21.16
N GLU A 172 3.72 0.36 -19.95
CA GLU A 172 3.42 -0.41 -18.74
C GLU A 172 1.97 -0.93 -18.75
N ILE A 173 1.00 -0.11 -19.19
CA ILE A 173 -0.39 -0.57 -19.42
C ILE A 173 -0.40 -1.72 -20.43
N ALA A 174 0.29 -1.58 -21.57
CA ALA A 174 0.36 -2.61 -22.61
C ALA A 174 0.97 -3.91 -22.08
N LYS A 175 2.07 -3.80 -21.32
CA LYS A 175 2.75 -4.95 -20.70
C LYS A 175 1.83 -5.70 -19.73
N ARG A 176 1.04 -4.99 -18.91
CA ARG A 176 0.05 -5.62 -17.99
C ARG A 176 -1.05 -6.37 -18.74
N LEU A 177 -1.37 -5.92 -19.94
CA LEU A 177 -2.33 -6.56 -20.85
C LEU A 177 -1.72 -7.66 -21.72
N ASN A 178 -0.43 -7.98 -21.54
CA ASN A 178 0.35 -8.89 -22.41
C ASN A 178 0.35 -8.46 -23.89
N ILE A 179 0.34 -7.15 -24.15
CA ILE A 179 0.47 -6.54 -25.47
C ILE A 179 1.93 -6.14 -25.67
N GLU A 180 2.41 -6.26 -26.91
CA GLU A 180 3.76 -5.86 -27.27
C GLU A 180 4.00 -4.37 -26.98
N SER A 181 4.84 -4.09 -25.98
CA SER A 181 5.10 -2.76 -25.43
C SER A 181 6.34 -2.06 -26.01
N SER A 182 6.94 -2.61 -27.08
CA SER A 182 8.08 -2.02 -27.80
C SER A 182 7.64 -1.12 -28.96
N GLY A 183 8.51 -0.17 -29.30
CA GLY A 183 8.37 0.69 -30.47
C GLY A 183 8.00 2.14 -30.14
N SER A 184 7.51 2.86 -31.14
CA SER A 184 7.12 4.26 -30.99
C SER A 184 5.85 4.38 -30.13
N ARG A 185 5.66 5.54 -29.47
CA ARG A 185 4.43 5.84 -28.73
C ARG A 185 3.17 5.64 -29.57
N ALA A 186 3.19 6.07 -30.84
CA ALA A 186 2.05 5.92 -31.74
C ALA A 186 1.71 4.44 -31.98
N THR A 187 2.72 3.59 -32.14
CA THR A 187 2.56 2.14 -32.30
C THR A 187 1.94 1.51 -31.06
N ILE A 188 2.47 1.82 -29.87
CA ILE A 188 1.98 1.29 -28.59
C ILE A 188 0.54 1.74 -28.36
N THR A 189 0.26 3.03 -28.52
CA THR A 189 -1.08 3.61 -28.39
C THR A 189 -2.09 2.96 -29.34
N ARG A 190 -1.72 2.73 -30.60
CA ARG A 190 -2.60 2.07 -31.57
C ARG A 190 -2.92 0.64 -31.14
N ARG A 191 -1.92 -0.15 -30.76
CA ARG A 191 -2.11 -1.53 -30.28
C ARG A 191 -2.99 -1.59 -29.04
N LEU A 192 -2.80 -0.65 -28.11
CA LEU A 192 -3.66 -0.51 -26.92
C LEU A 192 -5.12 -0.26 -27.31
N ILE A 193 -5.38 0.71 -28.20
CA ILE A 193 -6.74 1.03 -28.64
C ILE A 193 -7.39 -0.19 -29.28
N GLU A 194 -6.71 -0.85 -30.22
CA GLU A 194 -7.23 -2.06 -30.90
C GLU A 194 -7.54 -3.19 -29.90
N ALA A 195 -6.68 -3.38 -28.89
CA ALA A 195 -6.89 -4.42 -27.88
C ALA A 195 -7.99 -4.09 -26.87
N LEU A 196 -8.22 -2.81 -26.59
CA LEU A 196 -9.15 -2.34 -25.55
C LEU A 196 -10.56 -2.05 -26.06
N TYR A 197 -10.72 -1.64 -27.32
CA TYR A 197 -11.98 -1.09 -27.86
C TYR A 197 -13.24 -1.95 -27.61
N ASN A 198 -13.11 -3.28 -27.67
CA ASN A 198 -14.21 -4.22 -27.43
C ASN A 198 -14.13 -4.93 -26.06
N ARG A 199 -13.22 -4.50 -25.19
CA ARG A 199 -13.03 -5.10 -23.87
C ARG A 199 -13.52 -4.14 -22.79
N GLN A 200 -14.31 -4.66 -21.87
CA GLN A 200 -14.71 -3.93 -20.66
C GLN A 200 -13.54 -3.98 -19.66
N ILE A 201 -12.50 -3.18 -19.89
CA ILE A 201 -11.32 -3.11 -19.02
C ILE A 201 -11.25 -1.74 -18.34
N ILE A 202 -11.09 -1.76 -17.02
CA ILE A 202 -10.84 -0.58 -16.20
C ILE A 202 -9.34 -0.32 -16.14
N ILE A 203 -8.91 0.93 -16.34
CA ILE A 203 -7.51 1.33 -16.17
C ILE A 203 -7.39 2.21 -14.94
N MET A 204 -6.56 1.79 -13.99
CA MET A 204 -6.30 2.52 -12.75
C MET A 204 -4.83 2.94 -12.69
N LEU A 205 -4.60 4.24 -12.55
CA LEU A 205 -3.28 4.83 -12.37
C LEU A 205 -3.16 5.37 -10.95
N ASP A 206 -2.29 4.76 -10.16
CA ASP A 206 -1.97 5.18 -8.80
C ASP A 206 -0.72 6.06 -8.77
N GLU A 207 -0.57 6.86 -7.72
CA GLU A 207 0.46 7.90 -7.62
C GLU A 207 0.47 8.88 -8.81
N ALA A 208 -0.72 9.16 -9.37
CA ALA A 208 -0.92 10.05 -10.51
C ALA A 208 -0.75 11.55 -10.19
N SER A 209 -0.17 11.88 -9.04
CA SER A 209 -0.10 13.24 -8.51
C SER A 209 0.66 14.20 -9.42
N LEU A 210 1.69 13.75 -10.13
CA LEU A 210 2.55 14.62 -10.96
C LEU A 210 2.21 14.63 -12.45
N LEU A 211 1.08 14.03 -12.85
CA LEU A 211 0.67 14.05 -14.25
C LEU A 211 0.47 15.48 -14.76
N SER A 212 1.19 15.82 -15.83
CA SER A 212 1.03 17.11 -16.49
C SER A 212 -0.31 17.21 -17.23
N VAL A 213 -0.76 18.44 -17.51
CA VAL A 213 -1.97 18.67 -18.33
C VAL A 213 -1.90 17.96 -19.68
N ARG A 214 -0.70 17.91 -20.28
CA ARG A 214 -0.47 17.20 -21.54
C ARG A 214 -0.70 15.69 -21.39
N GLU A 215 -0.23 15.09 -20.31
CA GLU A 215 -0.40 13.66 -20.05
C GLU A 215 -1.85 13.32 -19.72
N LEU A 216 -2.52 14.13 -18.92
CA LEU A 216 -3.96 13.99 -18.65
C LEU A 216 -4.78 14.04 -19.95
N ASN A 217 -4.46 14.98 -20.85
CA ASN A 217 -5.11 15.05 -22.15
C ASN A 217 -4.82 13.83 -23.03
N LEU A 218 -3.58 13.33 -23.04
CA LEU A 218 -3.22 12.12 -23.78
C LEU A 218 -3.96 10.88 -23.25
N LEU A 219 -4.00 10.70 -21.93
CA LEU A 219 -4.74 9.62 -21.28
C LEU A 219 -6.23 9.68 -21.62
N ARG A 220 -6.84 10.87 -21.52
CA ARG A 220 -8.23 11.08 -21.95
C ARG A 220 -8.45 10.71 -23.41
N GLN A 221 -7.63 11.21 -24.34
CA GLN A 221 -7.82 10.93 -25.76
C GLN A 221 -7.67 9.44 -26.09
N VAL A 222 -6.67 8.77 -25.52
CA VAL A 222 -6.34 7.40 -25.87
C VAL A 222 -7.23 6.41 -25.13
N ILE A 223 -7.32 6.51 -23.81
CA ILE A 223 -7.99 5.54 -22.95
C ILE A 223 -9.50 5.78 -22.94
N VAL A 224 -9.90 7.02 -22.69
CA VAL A 224 -11.31 7.36 -22.42
C VAL A 224 -12.10 7.48 -23.72
N ILE A 225 -11.57 8.18 -24.73
CA ILE A 225 -12.29 8.41 -25.99
C ILE A 225 -12.07 7.27 -26.98
N LYS A 226 -10.81 7.00 -27.33
CA LYS A 226 -10.50 6.03 -28.40
C LYS A 226 -10.71 4.59 -27.96
N ALA A 227 -10.21 4.22 -26.77
CA ALA A 227 -10.36 2.87 -26.24
C ALA A 227 -11.67 2.65 -25.48
N ARG A 228 -12.41 3.71 -25.13
CA ARG A 228 -13.71 3.66 -24.42
C ARG A 228 -13.65 2.99 -23.05
N CYS A 229 -12.50 3.06 -22.40
CA CYS A 229 -12.27 2.45 -21.10
C CYS A 229 -12.50 3.44 -19.95
N PRO A 230 -13.06 2.99 -18.83
CA PRO A 230 -13.05 3.74 -17.58
C PRO A 230 -11.61 4.01 -17.12
N LEU A 231 -11.33 5.23 -16.69
CA LEU A 231 -10.03 5.65 -16.19
C LEU A 231 -10.15 6.12 -14.73
N ILE A 232 -9.44 5.46 -13.83
CA ILE A 232 -9.34 5.87 -12.43
C ILE A 232 -7.96 6.47 -12.19
N LEU A 233 -7.92 7.70 -11.69
CA LEU A 233 -6.68 8.36 -11.29
C LEU A 233 -6.67 8.52 -9.78
N ALA A 234 -5.66 7.95 -9.12
CA ALA A 234 -5.46 8.08 -7.69
C ALA A 234 -4.17 8.84 -7.37
N GLY A 235 -4.26 9.78 -6.42
CA GLY A 235 -3.12 10.60 -6.06
C GLY A 235 -3.40 11.48 -4.84
N ASN A 236 -2.63 12.55 -4.69
CA ASN A 236 -2.82 13.57 -3.68
C ASN A 236 -3.59 14.77 -4.25
N ARG A 237 -3.81 15.81 -3.42
CA ARG A 237 -4.56 17.02 -3.81
C ARG A 237 -3.97 17.77 -5.01
N TYR A 238 -2.68 17.60 -5.30
CA TYR A 238 -2.01 18.23 -6.44
C TYR A 238 -2.61 17.78 -7.78
N LEU A 239 -3.08 16.53 -7.88
CA LEU A 239 -3.76 16.02 -9.07
C LEU A 239 -5.00 16.84 -9.38
N VAL A 240 -5.89 17.05 -8.39
CA VAL A 240 -7.11 17.85 -8.58
C VAL A 240 -6.79 19.30 -8.85
N ASN A 241 -5.80 19.87 -8.17
CA ASN A 241 -5.33 21.23 -8.46
C ASN A 241 -4.85 21.37 -9.91
N THR A 242 -4.29 20.32 -10.50
CA THR A 242 -3.85 20.30 -11.89
C THR A 242 -5.03 20.15 -12.87
N VAL A 243 -5.98 19.27 -12.56
CA VAL A 243 -7.18 19.04 -13.38
C VAL A 243 -8.09 20.27 -13.39
N MET A 244 -8.17 21.01 -12.29
CA MET A 244 -9.05 22.17 -12.11
C MET A 244 -8.38 23.52 -12.42
N GLN A 245 -7.21 23.53 -13.09
CA GLN A 245 -6.59 24.80 -13.48
C GLN A 245 -7.50 25.55 -14.47
N PRO A 246 -7.54 26.90 -14.39
CA PRO A 246 -8.32 27.71 -15.33
C PRO A 246 -7.89 27.44 -16.77
N THR A 247 -8.87 27.18 -17.64
CA THR A 247 -8.66 26.90 -19.07
C THR A 247 -8.15 28.11 -19.85
N THR A 248 -8.29 29.30 -19.28
CA THR A 248 -7.74 30.57 -19.80
C THR A 248 -6.22 30.63 -19.72
N LYS A 249 -5.59 29.76 -18.91
CA LYS A 249 -4.15 29.65 -18.81
C LYS A 249 -3.59 28.90 -20.02
N ARG A 250 -2.55 29.46 -20.65
CA ARG A 250 -1.88 28.87 -21.82
C ARG A 250 -1.48 27.41 -21.54
N GLY A 251 -1.89 26.50 -22.42
CA GLY A 251 -1.62 25.06 -22.31
C GLY A 251 -2.61 24.26 -21.46
N CYS A 252 -3.65 24.92 -20.92
CA CYS A 252 -4.71 24.29 -20.10
C CYS A 252 -6.05 24.16 -20.84
N GLU A 253 -6.09 24.46 -22.13
CA GLU A 253 -7.31 24.53 -22.94
C GLU A 253 -8.01 23.16 -23.03
N SER A 254 -7.23 22.07 -22.98
CA SER A 254 -7.77 20.70 -23.03
C SER A 254 -8.41 20.22 -21.73
N LEU A 255 -8.28 20.97 -20.63
CA LEU A 255 -8.84 20.55 -19.34
C LEU A 255 -10.37 20.58 -19.34
N ASP A 256 -11.01 21.48 -20.09
CA ASP A 256 -12.48 21.50 -20.24
C ASP A 256 -13.03 20.19 -20.82
N GLN A 257 -12.30 19.65 -21.80
CA GLN A 257 -12.64 18.36 -22.40
C GLN A 257 -12.39 17.19 -21.44
N PHE A 258 -11.48 17.35 -20.47
CA PHE A 258 -11.19 16.36 -19.44
C PHE A 258 -12.26 16.40 -18.34
N THR A 259 -12.57 17.58 -17.82
CA THR A 259 -13.55 17.78 -16.75
C THR A 259 -14.96 17.40 -17.20
N SER A 260 -15.34 17.60 -18.47
CA SER A 260 -16.61 17.11 -19.02
C SER A 260 -16.79 15.58 -18.99
N ARG A 261 -15.71 14.82 -18.82
CA ARG A 261 -15.72 13.35 -18.68
C ARG A 261 -15.47 12.88 -17.26
N LEU A 262 -15.23 13.81 -16.34
CA LEU A 262 -15.03 13.53 -14.94
C LEU A 262 -16.38 13.20 -14.31
N MET A 263 -16.52 11.96 -13.85
CA MET A 263 -17.73 11.47 -13.20
C MET A 263 -17.80 11.94 -11.75
N CYS A 264 -16.72 11.71 -11.00
CA CYS A 264 -16.66 12.06 -9.58
C CYS A 264 -15.22 12.27 -9.10
N ILE A 265 -15.11 13.04 -8.01
CA ILE A 265 -13.89 13.22 -7.23
C ILE A 265 -14.20 12.74 -5.82
N LEU A 266 -13.49 11.71 -5.36
CA LEU A 266 -13.53 11.26 -3.97
C LEU A 266 -12.36 11.87 -3.21
N ASP A 267 -12.68 12.76 -2.27
CA ASP A 267 -11.71 13.35 -1.35
C ASP A 267 -11.72 12.67 0.01
N LEU A 268 -10.73 11.81 0.24
CA LEU A 268 -10.57 11.09 1.49
C LEU A 268 -10.06 11.99 2.62
N ASP A 269 -9.38 13.09 2.34
CA ASP A 269 -8.95 14.02 3.38
C ASP A 269 -10.12 14.82 3.94
N GLU A 270 -11.00 15.30 3.06
CA GLU A 270 -12.24 15.98 3.45
C GLU A 270 -13.13 15.05 4.29
N MET A 271 -13.31 13.82 3.82
CA MET A 271 -14.10 12.80 4.54
C MET A 271 -13.49 12.36 5.87
N ALA A 272 -12.17 12.49 6.05
CA ALA A 272 -11.52 12.13 7.30
C ALA A 272 -11.74 13.17 8.41
N ILE A 273 -12.09 14.42 8.06
CA ILE A 273 -12.32 15.51 9.01
C ILE A 273 -13.74 15.46 9.60
N ASP A 274 -14.68 14.82 8.90
CA ASP A 274 -16.07 14.71 9.31
C ASP A 274 -16.22 14.05 10.70
N LYS A 275 -16.94 14.75 11.59
CA LYS A 275 -17.14 14.37 12.99
C LYS A 275 -18.35 13.43 13.17
N ASP A 276 -19.31 13.42 12.24
CA ASP A 276 -20.59 12.70 12.36
C ASP A 276 -20.56 11.30 11.73
N GLY A 277 -19.55 10.51 12.11
CA GLY A 277 -19.42 9.10 11.70
C GLY A 277 -18.12 8.80 10.96
N GLY A 278 -17.61 9.76 10.18
CA GLY A 278 -16.26 9.80 9.63
C GLY A 278 -15.84 8.65 8.71
N LEU A 279 -14.72 8.85 8.01
CA LEU A 279 -14.09 7.82 7.15
C LEU A 279 -13.59 6.58 7.92
N TYR A 280 -13.30 6.74 9.22
CA TYR A 280 -12.73 5.69 10.08
C TYR A 280 -13.69 5.34 11.22
N THR A 281 -14.53 4.35 10.98
CA THR A 281 -15.47 3.85 11.99
C THR A 281 -14.75 3.04 13.06
N ALA A 282 -15.34 2.95 14.25
CA ALA A 282 -14.79 2.10 15.31
C ALA A 282 -14.76 0.61 14.91
N GLU A 283 -15.75 0.18 14.11
CA GLU A 283 -15.81 -1.17 13.56
C GLU A 283 -14.67 -1.44 12.58
N ASP A 284 -14.37 -0.49 11.67
CA ASP A 284 -13.25 -0.62 10.73
C ASP A 284 -11.91 -0.74 11.46
N ILE A 285 -11.68 0.09 12.47
CA ILE A 285 -10.46 0.04 13.29
C ILE A 285 -10.32 -1.31 13.99
N ARG A 286 -11.43 -1.88 14.52
CA ARG A 286 -11.40 -3.23 15.10
C ARG A 286 -11.05 -4.27 14.06
N LYS A 287 -11.74 -4.30 12.92
CA LYS A 287 -11.48 -5.26 11.85
C LYS A 287 -10.04 -5.20 11.33
N LEU A 288 -9.47 -4.00 11.25
CA LEU A 288 -8.09 -3.80 10.76
C LEU A 288 -7.02 -4.27 11.75
N TYR A 289 -7.27 -4.15 13.06
CA TYR A 289 -6.20 -4.21 14.06
C TYR A 289 -6.43 -5.23 15.19
N GLU A 290 -7.63 -5.79 15.32
CA GLU A 290 -7.90 -6.93 16.22
C GLU A 290 -7.61 -8.24 15.48
N TYR A 291 -6.33 -8.56 15.35
CA TYR A 291 -5.88 -9.86 14.86
C TYR A 291 -4.92 -10.51 15.88
N GLY A 292 -4.52 -11.76 15.67
CA GLY A 292 -3.54 -12.42 16.54
C GLY A 292 -3.93 -12.53 18.01
N GLY A 293 -5.24 -12.50 18.31
CA GLY A 293 -5.79 -12.66 19.67
C GLY A 293 -5.74 -11.41 20.56
N LEU A 294 -5.29 -10.26 20.06
CA LEU A 294 -5.32 -8.99 20.80
C LEU A 294 -6.62 -8.23 20.56
N LYS A 295 -7.22 -7.71 21.63
CA LYS A 295 -8.41 -6.84 21.57
C LYS A 295 -8.07 -5.39 21.87
N LEU A 296 -8.76 -4.46 21.22
CA LEU A 296 -8.61 -3.04 21.47
C LEU A 296 -9.65 -2.58 22.50
N THR A 297 -9.20 -1.83 23.50
CA THR A 297 -10.12 -1.16 24.42
C THR A 297 -10.78 0.05 23.75
N SER A 298 -11.89 0.54 24.30
CA SER A 298 -12.65 1.66 23.71
C SER A 298 -11.83 2.95 23.60
N ASP A 299 -11.00 3.24 24.59
CA ASP A 299 -10.07 4.38 24.61
C ASP A 299 -8.96 4.23 23.56
N ALA A 300 -8.44 3.01 23.36
CA ALA A 300 -7.46 2.72 22.30
C ALA A 300 -8.06 2.98 20.92
N ILE A 301 -9.30 2.54 20.68
CA ILE A 301 -10.00 2.80 19.42
C ILE A 301 -10.19 4.30 19.20
N ALA A 302 -10.61 5.04 20.23
CA ALA A 302 -10.74 6.50 20.15
C ALA A 302 -9.41 7.16 19.78
N THR A 303 -8.31 6.73 20.40
CA THR A 303 -6.96 7.23 20.13
C THR A 303 -6.51 6.93 18.70
N LEU A 304 -6.70 5.69 18.22
CA LEU A 304 -6.35 5.31 16.85
C LEU A 304 -7.20 6.06 15.81
N ARG A 305 -8.48 6.28 16.08
CA ARG A 305 -9.36 7.10 15.23
C ARG A 305 -8.88 8.54 15.18
N LYS A 306 -8.47 9.12 16.30
CA LYS A 306 -7.89 10.47 16.34
C LYS A 306 -6.64 10.57 15.47
N ILE A 307 -5.70 9.63 15.64
CA ILE A 307 -4.49 9.55 14.81
C ILE A 307 -4.86 9.42 13.32
N ALA A 308 -5.83 8.56 12.97
CA ALA A 308 -6.26 8.36 11.59
C ALA A 308 -6.85 9.64 10.95
N ARG A 309 -7.64 10.42 11.70
CA ARG A 309 -8.28 11.66 11.24
C ARG A 309 -7.30 12.83 11.10
N SER A 310 -6.28 12.89 11.95
CA SER A 310 -5.30 14.00 11.92
C SER A 310 -4.50 14.03 10.62
N ALA A 311 -4.43 15.20 9.98
CA ALA A 311 -3.57 15.42 8.83
C ALA A 311 -2.09 15.22 9.21
N ARG A 312 -1.28 14.74 8.26
CA ARG A 312 0.18 14.50 8.43
C ARG A 312 0.59 13.52 9.54
N SER A 313 -0.36 12.81 10.18
CA SER A 313 -0.06 11.77 11.17
C SER A 313 0.46 10.47 10.55
N GLY A 314 0.34 10.30 9.23
CA GLY A 314 0.48 9.05 8.50
C GLY A 314 -0.75 8.13 8.58
N ARG A 315 -1.82 8.58 9.24
CA ARG A 315 -3.17 7.98 9.27
C ARG A 315 -3.16 6.48 9.57
N LEU A 316 -3.86 5.64 8.79
CA LEU A 316 -3.95 4.19 9.01
C LEU A 316 -2.59 3.48 8.93
N ARG A 317 -1.63 4.03 8.17
CA ARG A 317 -0.28 3.44 8.09
C ARG A 317 0.44 3.51 9.43
N THR A 318 0.38 4.67 10.09
CA THR A 318 0.98 4.85 11.41
C THR A 318 0.30 3.98 12.46
N CYS A 319 -1.03 3.91 12.44
CA CYS A 319 -1.79 2.98 13.29
C CYS A 319 -1.33 1.52 13.07
N GLY A 320 -1.15 1.11 11.82
CA GLY A 320 -0.61 -0.21 11.48
C GLY A 320 0.79 -0.46 12.04
N HIS A 321 1.70 0.52 11.96
CA HIS A 321 3.04 0.40 12.56
C HIS A 321 3.01 0.26 14.08
N ILE A 322 2.14 1.03 14.75
CA ILE A 322 1.96 0.97 16.21
C ILE A 322 1.46 -0.42 16.62
N ILE A 323 0.38 -0.89 15.98
CA ILE A 323 -0.24 -2.18 16.30
C ILE A 323 0.71 -3.34 16.00
N ALA A 324 1.42 -3.30 14.86
CA ALA A 324 2.42 -4.31 14.54
C ALA A 324 3.52 -4.39 15.61
N ALA A 325 3.96 -3.25 16.17
CA ALA A 325 4.93 -3.24 17.26
C ALA A 325 4.33 -3.77 18.57
N CYS A 326 3.07 -3.43 18.88
CA CYS A 326 2.37 -3.98 20.04
C CYS A 326 2.23 -5.51 19.95
N HIS A 327 1.98 -6.07 18.75
CA HIS A 327 1.95 -7.51 18.53
C HIS A 327 3.29 -8.20 18.77
N GLN A 328 4.42 -7.52 18.58
CA GLN A 328 5.75 -8.06 18.82
C GLN A 328 6.16 -7.99 20.30
N ALA A 329 5.47 -7.18 21.11
CA ALA A 329 5.79 -7.02 22.52
C ALA A 329 5.20 -8.16 23.35
N THR A 330 6.07 -8.98 23.94
CA THR A 330 5.68 -10.14 24.77
C THR A 330 4.84 -9.74 25.99
N SER A 331 5.03 -8.52 26.52
CA SER A 331 4.22 -7.98 27.62
C SER A 331 2.75 -7.80 27.20
N VAL A 332 2.52 -7.27 26.00
CA VAL A 332 1.18 -7.04 25.45
C VAL A 332 0.49 -8.36 25.10
N GLN A 333 1.23 -9.33 24.54
CA GLN A 333 0.69 -10.66 24.25
C GLN A 333 0.16 -11.38 25.49
N LYS A 334 0.81 -11.21 26.65
CA LYS A 334 0.34 -11.79 27.93
C LYS A 334 -0.96 -11.14 28.44
N ILE A 335 -1.12 -9.84 28.19
CA ILE A 335 -2.29 -9.07 28.64
C ILE A 335 -3.49 -9.35 27.70
N GLY A 336 -3.24 -9.55 26.40
CA GLY A 336 -4.29 -9.80 25.41
C GLY A 336 -5.10 -8.55 25.03
N GLN A 337 -4.76 -7.37 25.57
CA GLN A 337 -5.46 -6.12 25.33
C GLN A 337 -4.49 -4.97 25.06
N ILE A 338 -4.87 -4.08 24.14
CA ILE A 338 -4.15 -2.85 23.81
C ILE A 338 -4.99 -1.67 24.26
N ASN A 339 -4.43 -0.83 25.15
CA ASN A 339 -5.02 0.40 25.65
C ASN A 339 -4.26 1.65 25.15
N THR A 340 -4.79 2.84 25.47
CA THR A 340 -4.18 4.11 25.05
C THR A 340 -2.75 4.30 25.57
N GLN A 341 -2.46 3.86 26.80
CA GLN A 341 -1.13 3.96 27.39
C GLN A 341 -0.10 3.13 26.63
N ILE A 342 -0.46 1.91 26.20
CA ILE A 342 0.39 1.06 25.37
C ILE A 342 0.64 1.72 24.01
N ILE A 343 -0.38 2.33 23.40
CA ILE A 343 -0.24 3.07 22.13
C ILE A 343 0.73 4.25 22.28
N ILE A 344 0.56 5.08 23.32
CA ILE A 344 1.45 6.22 23.58
C ILE A 344 2.87 5.74 23.85
N SER A 345 3.04 4.70 24.66
CA SER A 345 4.35 4.10 24.93
C SER A 345 5.02 3.62 23.64
N ALA A 346 4.29 2.94 22.76
CA ALA A 346 4.78 2.49 21.46
C ALA A 346 5.22 3.68 20.59
N ILE A 347 4.42 4.75 20.50
CA ILE A 347 4.74 5.94 19.71
C ILE A 347 6.05 6.59 20.19
N VAL A 348 6.22 6.72 21.51
CA VAL A 348 7.42 7.32 22.11
C VAL A 348 8.65 6.44 21.87
N GLN A 349 8.52 5.13 22.06
CA GLN A 349 9.62 4.17 21.93
C GLN A 349 10.10 4.00 20.49
N LEU A 350 9.17 3.96 19.54
CA LEU A 350 9.45 3.90 18.10
C LEU A 350 9.92 5.23 17.53
N LYS A 351 9.89 6.32 18.33
CA LYS A 351 10.20 7.69 17.90
C LYS A 351 9.40 8.09 16.64
N LEU A 352 8.13 7.69 16.58
CA LEU A 352 7.31 7.97 15.39
C LEU A 352 7.09 9.48 15.23
N PRO A 353 7.09 10.01 13.99
CA PRO A 353 6.85 11.43 13.73
C PRO A 353 5.53 11.95 14.31
N VAL A 354 4.53 11.06 14.47
CA VAL A 354 3.23 11.39 15.08
C VAL A 354 3.34 11.86 16.53
N ARG A 355 4.49 11.64 17.19
CA ARG A 355 4.77 12.11 18.56
C ARG A 355 4.52 13.61 18.73
N VAL A 356 4.75 14.42 17.69
CA VAL A 356 4.54 15.88 17.72
C VAL A 356 3.05 16.23 17.88
N PHE A 357 2.15 15.35 17.44
CA PHE A 357 0.69 15.53 17.51
C PHE A 357 0.06 14.91 18.76
N LEU A 358 0.83 14.14 19.55
CA LEU A 358 0.36 13.52 20.80
C LEU A 358 -0.22 14.53 21.82
N PRO A 359 0.35 15.72 22.05
CA PRO A 359 -0.19 16.64 23.06
C PRO A 359 -1.62 17.13 22.75
N LEU A 360 -1.96 17.28 21.47
CA LEU A 360 -3.31 17.64 21.01
C LEU A 360 -4.26 16.44 21.13
N ALA A 361 -3.82 15.26 20.64
CA ALA A 361 -4.62 14.04 20.71
C ALA A 361 -4.91 13.61 22.16
N ILE A 362 -3.97 13.81 23.08
CA ILE A 362 -4.13 13.45 24.50
C ILE A 362 -5.04 14.47 25.22
N LYS A 363 -4.84 15.80 25.04
CA LYS A 363 -5.67 16.83 25.69
C LYS A 363 -7.15 16.74 25.31
N GLU A 364 -7.46 16.50 24.04
CA GLU A 364 -8.86 16.38 23.59
C GLU A 364 -9.51 15.06 24.00
N THR A 365 -8.73 14.00 24.28
CA THR A 365 -9.29 12.71 24.73
C THR A 365 -9.75 12.75 26.17
N TYR A 366 -8.99 13.42 27.05
CA TYR A 366 -9.45 13.65 28.42
C TYR A 366 -10.68 14.57 28.49
N ALA A 367 -10.78 15.57 27.60
CA ALA A 367 -11.94 16.47 27.55
C ALA A 367 -13.24 15.79 27.04
N GLU A 368 -13.13 14.89 26.05
CA GLU A 368 -14.28 14.12 25.54
C GLU A 368 -14.76 13.06 26.54
N ASP A 369 -13.84 12.42 27.29
CA ASP A 369 -14.19 11.46 28.36
C ASP A 369 -14.88 12.15 29.55
N GLU A 370 -14.45 13.37 29.92
CA GLU A 370 -15.11 14.19 30.95
C GLU A 370 -16.53 14.60 30.54
N GLN A 371 -16.75 14.98 29.27
CA GLN A 371 -18.09 15.29 28.76
C GLN A 371 -18.99 14.05 28.69
N ALA A 372 -18.47 12.90 28.27
CA ALA A 372 -19.23 11.65 28.22
C ALA A 372 -19.61 11.11 29.61
N GLN A 373 -18.78 11.37 30.63
CA GLN A 373 -19.10 11.06 32.03
C GLN A 373 -20.12 12.03 32.63
N ALA A 374 -20.05 13.32 32.29
CA ALA A 374 -21.03 14.32 32.73
C ALA A 374 -22.45 14.05 32.16
N VAL A 375 -22.55 13.60 30.90
CA VAL A 375 -23.83 13.27 30.26
C VAL A 375 -24.46 11.97 30.79
N LYS A 376 -23.66 11.07 31.41
CA LYS A 376 -24.18 9.85 32.05
C LYS A 376 -24.55 10.04 33.52
N ALA A 377 -24.18 11.17 34.12
CA ALA A 377 -24.40 11.48 35.53
C ALA A 377 -25.54 12.51 35.76
N GLY A 378 -26.09 13.08 34.69
CA GLY A 378 -27.36 13.83 34.68
C GLY A 378 -28.44 13.01 34.00
#